data_AF-A0A9D1EGV9-F1
#
_entry.id   AF-A0A9D1EGV9-F1
#
_cell.length_a   1.000
_cell.length_b   1.000
_cell.length_c   1.000
_cell.angle_alpha   90.00
_cell.angle_beta   90.00
_cell.angle_gamma   90.00
#
_symmetry.space_group_name_H-M   'P 1'
#
loop_
_entity.id
_entity.type
_entity.pdbx_description
1 polymer ?
#
loop_
_entity_poly.entity_id
_entity_poly.type
_entity_poly.pdbx_seq_one_letter_code
_entity_poly.pdbx_strand_id
1 'polypeptide(L)' 'MYKTMIIKYSPKVKEMADQVEETANQMEQEGFELISFSIMPSSKGILIFRKTE' A
#
# COMPACT_ATOMS: atom_id res chain seq x y z
N MET A 1 -8.22 1.66 -13.97
CA MET A 1 -9.04 2.09 -12.81
C MET A 1 -8.14 2.27 -11.59
N TYR A 2 -8.27 3.37 -10.82
CA TYR A 2 -7.43 3.58 -9.63
C TYR A 2 -8.10 3.02 -8.36
N LYS A 3 -7.31 2.45 -7.46
CA LYS A 3 -7.75 1.89 -6.18
C LYS A 3 -6.80 2.39 -5.08
N THR A 4 -7.36 2.89 -3.99
CA THR A 4 -6.57 3.38 -2.85
C THR A 4 -6.67 2.38 -1.70
N MET A 5 -5.53 2.00 -1.14
CA MET A 5 -5.45 1.19 0.07
C MET A 5 -4.86 2.00 1.22
N ILE A 6 -5.38 1.74 2.42
CA ILE A 6 -4.91 2.39 3.64
C ILE A 6 -4.33 1.32 4.54
N ILE A 7 -3.04 1.45 4.82
CA ILE A 7 -2.40 0.74 5.92
C ILE A 7 -2.75 1.45 7.21
N LYS A 8 -3.26 0.67 8.17
CA LYS A 8 -3.67 1.15 9.48
C LYS A 8 -2.45 1.62 10.30
N TYR A 9 -2.71 1.96 11.56
CA TYR A 9 -1.67 2.37 12.48
C TYR A 9 -0.60 1.28 12.62
N SER A 10 0.62 1.58 12.16
CA SER A 10 1.80 0.73 12.30
C SER A 10 2.99 1.60 12.72
N PRO A 11 3.25 1.73 14.03
CA PRO A 11 4.24 2.67 14.57
C PRO A 11 5.68 2.22 14.34
N LYS A 12 5.92 0.94 14.07
CA LYS A 12 7.26 0.42 13.80
C LYS A 12 7.50 0.44 12.30
N VAL A 13 8.60 1.06 11.89
CA VAL A 13 8.99 1.19 10.47
C VAL A 13 9.06 -0.17 9.78
N LYS A 14 9.59 -1.19 10.45
CA LYS A 14 9.65 -2.55 9.90
C LYS A 14 8.26 -3.14 9.64
N GLU A 15 7.36 -3.06 10.63
CA GLU A 15 5.98 -3.56 10.48
C GLU A 15 5.21 -2.80 9.39
N MET A 16 5.49 -1.49 9.20
CA MET A 16 4.92 -0.70 8.10
C MET A 16 5.44 -1.18 6.74
N ALA A 17 6.75 -1.43 6.61
CA ALA A 17 7.35 -1.93 5.37
C ALA A 17 6.79 -3.31 4.99
N ASP A 18 6.71 -4.23 5.96
CA ASP A 18 6.17 -5.58 5.76
C ASP A 18 4.70 -5.52 5.27
N GLN A 19 3.88 -4.63 5.84
CA GLN A 19 2.49 -4.44 5.41
C GLN A 19 2.36 -3.79 4.02
N VAL A 20 3.26 -2.87 3.67
CA VAL A 20 3.31 -2.27 2.32
C VAL A 20 3.63 -3.34 1.28
N GLU A 21 4.63 -4.18 1.55
CA GLU A 21 5.03 -5.28 0.66
C GLU A 21 3.90 -6.30 0.49
N GLU A 22 3.29 -6.74 1.59
CA GLU A 22 2.17 -7.69 1.53
C GLU A 22 0.99 -7.13 0.73
N THR A 23 0.61 -5.87 0.97
CA THR A 23 -0.49 -5.22 0.26
C THR A 23 -0.17 -5.06 -1.23
N ALA A 24 1.07 -4.70 -1.57
CA ALA A 24 1.49 -4.56 -2.95
C ALA A 24 1.46 -5.89 -3.71
N ASN A 25 1.97 -6.96 -3.10
CA ASN A 25 1.98 -8.29 -3.68
C ASN A 25 0.56 -8.86 -3.89
N GLN A 26 -0.34 -8.63 -2.93
CA GLN A 26 -1.76 -9.01 -3.08
C GLN A 26 -2.42 -8.25 -4.24
N MET A 27 -2.15 -6.95 -4.35
CA MET A 27 -2.68 -6.11 -5.44
C MET A 27 -2.13 -6.52 -6.80
N GLU A 28 -0.85 -6.89 -6.89
CA GLU A 28 -0.25 -7.39 -8.12
C GLU A 28 -0.95 -8.67 -8.60
N GLN A 29 -1.28 -9.60 -7.69
CA GLN A 29 -2.05 -10.80 -8.01
C GLN A 29 -3.48 -10.48 -8.48
N GLU A 30 -4.07 -9.38 -8.02
CA GLU A 30 -5.36 -8.86 -8.49
C GLU A 30 -5.27 -8.08 -9.83
N GLY A 31 -4.07 -7.94 -10.41
CA GLY A 31 -3.82 -7.20 -11.65
C GLY A 31 -3.66 -5.68 -11.46
N PHE A 32 -3.30 -5.24 -10.26
CA PHE A 32 -3.05 -3.84 -9.94
C PHE A 32 -1.56 -3.56 -9.77
N GLU A 33 -1.09 -2.48 -10.40
CA GLU A 33 0.26 -1.95 -10.26
C GLU A 33 0.30 -0.87 -9.17
N LEU A 34 1.30 -0.91 -8.29
CA LEU A 34 1.54 0.15 -7.31
C LEU A 34 2.12 1.40 -8.00
N ILE A 35 1.40 2.52 -7.93
CA ILE A 35 1.83 3.78 -8.57
C ILE A 35 2.55 4.68 -7.58
N SER A 36 2.05 4.76 -6.35
CA SER A 36 2.65 5.63 -5.33
C SER A 36 2.25 5.18 -3.93
N PHE A 37 3.08 5.48 -2.94
CA PHE A 37 2.75 5.33 -1.54
C PHE A 37 3.25 6.52 -0.73
N SER A 38 2.60 6.78 0.41
CA SER A 38 3.01 7.81 1.36
C SER A 38 2.72 7.34 2.79
N ILE A 39 3.64 7.66 3.70
CA ILE A 39 3.50 7.36 5.13
C ILE A 39 3.15 8.67 5.84
N MET A 40 2.00 8.70 6.51
CA MET A 40 1.54 9.84 7.28
C MET A 40 2.24 9.91 8.63
N PRO A 41 2.44 11.13 9.20
CA PRO A 41 2.94 11.31 10.58
C PRO A 41 2.11 10.57 11.65
N SER A 42 0.84 10.29 11.36
CA SER A 42 -0.04 9.47 12.20
C SER A 42 0.25 7.96 12.14
N SER A 43 1.41 7.57 11.62
CA SER A 43 1.85 6.17 11.44
C SER A 43 0.86 5.33 10.62
N LYS A 44 0.24 5.93 9.60
CA LYS A 44 -0.64 5.26 8.63
C LYS A 44 0.00 5.31 7.25
N GLY A 45 -0.25 4.31 6.41
CA GLY A 45 0.19 4.30 5.01
C GLY A 45 -0.97 4.54 4.05
N ILE A 46 -0.75 5.32 3.00
CA ILE A 46 -1.67 5.48 1.88
C ILE A 46 -0.96 4.93 0.64
N LEU A 47 -1.56 3.94 -0.01
CA LEU A 47 -1.04 3.32 -1.23
C LEU A 47 -2.04 3.54 -2.37
N ILE A 48 -1.54 3.94 -3.52
CA ILE A 48 -2.34 4.18 -4.72
C ILE A 48 -1.94 3.13 -5.75
N PHE A 49 -2.93 2.36 -6.18
CA PHE A 49 -2.80 1.32 -7.17
C PHE A 49 -3.57 1.69 -8.44
N ARG A 50 -3.07 1.23 -9.59
CA ARG A 50 -3.75 1.34 -10.88
C ARG A 50 -3.95 -0.05 -11.44
N LYS A 51 -5.18 -0.37 -11.82
CA LYS A 51 -5.47 -1.60 -12.56
C LYS A 51 -4.78 -1.55 -13.91
N THR A 52 -3.90 -2.51 -14.14
CA THR A 52 -3.28 -2.81 -15.44
C THR A 52 -4.24 -3.75 -16.16
N GLU A 53 -4.72 -3.34 -17.33
CA GLU A 53 -5.54 -4.20 -18.21
C GLU A 53 -4.69 -5.30 -18.87
#